data_AF-A0A350Y1N3-F1
#
_entry.id   AF-A0A350Y1N3-F1
#
_cell.length_a   1.000
_cell.length_b   1.000
_cell.length_c   1.000
_cell.angle_alpha   90.00
_cell.angle_beta   90.00
_cell.angle_gamma   90.00
#
_symmetry.space_group_name_H-M   'P 1'
#
loop_
_entity.id
_entity.type
_entity.pdbx_description
1 polymer ?
#
loop_
_entity_poly.entity_id
_entity_poly.type
_entity_poly.pdbx_seq_one_letter_code
_entity_poly.pdbx_strand_id
1 'polypeptide(L)'
;MWKPLKLASWFGVIAVAWSIGYVYNAHYGGELSWLRMMYERKMALAAEVDAPRRLLITGGSGAHYTINSKLMEQELGIPVLNLGIDGPVGLDVILPSILGEVRKGDIVLLIPEYLILWSEDGLGDRSANFGLAIGRPGLGGVPPKRLAQDTLLLGTPTLRGVTKSTLDLIEKGKLTGYYSDPVDERGDPTVTKERTGEWWELPINQPITKHAVKRIAQFKQEVEAKGGTLILSLPWVYARTDEKSVRNVEKTAEELSKIAPLLYDQKTLNMQTNSNLFADTHYHLKPEARELRAKQLVEELKDVLGSELTEKR
;
A
#
# COMPACT_ATOMS: atom_id res chain seq x y z
N MET A 1 21.67 -13.45 50.47
CA MET A 1 20.21 -13.61 50.28
C MET A 1 19.75 -12.75 49.11
N TRP A 2 19.60 -13.34 47.94
CA TRP A 2 18.98 -12.69 46.78
C TRP A 2 17.47 -12.62 47.06
N LYS A 3 16.86 -11.43 47.07
CA LYS A 3 15.42 -11.25 47.38
C LYS A 3 14.60 -11.38 46.08
N PRO A 4 13.91 -12.50 45.81
CA PRO A 4 13.14 -12.71 44.58
C PRO A 4 12.01 -11.68 44.39
N LEU A 5 11.50 -11.08 45.48
CA LEU A 5 10.47 -10.02 45.42
C LEU A 5 10.91 -8.77 44.63
N LYS A 6 12.19 -8.41 44.63
CA LYS A 6 12.66 -7.22 43.87
C LYS A 6 12.70 -7.48 42.36
N LEU A 7 13.01 -8.71 41.95
CA LEU A 7 13.04 -9.09 40.53
C LEU A 7 11.63 -9.16 39.95
N ALA A 8 10.67 -9.73 40.68
CA ALA A 8 9.26 -9.76 40.27
C ALA A 8 8.67 -8.35 40.07
N SER A 9 9.01 -7.39 40.93
CA SER A 9 8.59 -5.99 40.74
C SER A 9 9.20 -5.34 39.50
N TRP A 10 10.45 -5.67 39.16
CA TRP A 10 11.07 -5.15 37.93
C TRP A 10 10.47 -5.76 36.66
N PHE A 11 10.11 -7.05 36.66
CA PHE A 11 9.37 -7.65 35.55
C PHE A 11 8.00 -7.00 35.36
N GLY A 12 7.29 -6.69 36.45
CA GLY A 12 6.04 -5.94 36.40
C GLY A 12 6.21 -4.54 35.79
N VAL A 13 7.25 -3.81 36.20
CA VAL A 13 7.56 -2.47 35.65
C VAL A 13 7.90 -2.55 34.15
N ILE A 14 8.70 -3.53 33.74
CA ILE A 14 9.06 -3.74 32.33
C ILE A 14 7.81 -4.07 31.51
N ALA A 15 6.93 -4.94 32.01
CA ALA A 15 5.69 -5.31 31.32
C ALA A 15 4.74 -4.11 31.16
N VAL A 16 4.61 -3.27 32.19
CA VAL A 16 3.79 -2.06 32.12
C VAL A 16 4.39 -1.05 31.14
N ALA A 17 5.69 -0.77 31.23
CA ALA A 17 6.37 0.15 30.31
C ALA A 17 6.25 -0.32 28.85
N TRP A 18 6.44 -1.62 28.61
CA TRP A 18 6.27 -2.24 27.30
C TRP A 18 4.82 -2.13 26.81
N SER A 19 3.83 -2.37 27.67
CA SER A 19 2.41 -2.28 27.33
C SER A 19 2.00 -0.86 26.93
N ILE A 20 2.52 0.15 27.66
CA ILE A 20 2.32 1.56 27.31
C ILE A 20 2.96 1.86 25.95
N GLY A 21 4.20 1.41 25.72
CA GLY A 21 4.87 1.56 24.43
C GLY A 21 4.10 0.92 23.28
N TYR A 22 3.56 -0.28 23.51
CA TYR A 22 2.77 -1.02 22.52
C TYR A 22 1.48 -0.26 22.18
N VAL A 23 0.71 0.14 23.19
CA VAL A 23 -0.54 0.90 23.00
C VAL A 23 -0.26 2.20 22.26
N TYR A 24 0.81 2.91 22.62
CA TYR A 24 1.22 4.12 21.94
C TYR A 24 1.53 3.88 20.45
N ASN A 25 2.39 2.90 20.15
CA ASN A 25 2.85 2.64 18.79
C ASN A 25 1.76 2.07 17.88
N ALA A 26 0.90 1.18 18.41
CA ALA A 26 -0.15 0.51 17.64
C ALA A 26 -1.45 1.34 17.52
N HIS A 27 -1.79 2.16 18.53
CA HIS A 27 -3.12 2.78 18.60
C HIS A 27 -3.15 4.31 18.64
N TYR A 28 -2.10 5.00 19.09
CA TYR A 28 -2.20 6.45 19.34
C TYR A 28 -1.30 7.35 18.50
N GLY A 29 0.00 7.07 18.38
CA GLY A 29 0.93 8.05 17.79
C GLY A 29 2.09 7.49 16.98
N GLY A 30 2.29 6.18 16.96
CA GLY A 30 3.28 5.57 16.08
C GLY A 30 2.87 5.66 14.61
N GLU A 31 3.84 5.64 13.70
CA GLU A 31 3.57 5.52 12.24
C GLU A 31 2.64 4.34 11.90
N LEU A 32 2.73 3.27 12.70
CA LEU A 32 1.83 2.12 12.60
C LEU A 32 0.38 2.46 12.95
N SER A 33 0.14 3.26 13.99
CA SER A 33 -1.21 3.70 14.36
C SER A 33 -1.87 4.53 13.26
N TRP A 34 -1.11 5.43 12.63
CA TRP A 34 -1.59 6.23 11.50
C TRP A 34 -1.91 5.37 10.28
N LEU A 35 -1.02 4.42 9.96
CA LEU A 35 -1.26 3.44 8.91
C LEU A 35 -2.52 2.59 9.17
N ARG A 36 -2.71 2.13 10.42
CA ARG A 36 -3.91 1.39 10.85
C ARG A 36 -5.17 2.24 10.66
N MET A 37 -5.17 3.48 11.15
CA MET A 37 -6.33 4.38 11.06
C MET A 37 -6.68 4.70 9.60
N MET A 38 -5.68 4.95 8.76
CA MET A 38 -5.86 5.15 7.32
C MET A 38 -6.46 3.91 6.65
N TYR A 39 -5.95 2.72 6.97
CA TYR A 39 -6.48 1.46 6.46
C TYR A 39 -7.93 1.24 6.89
N GLU A 40 -8.24 1.38 8.19
CA GLU A 40 -9.60 1.22 8.72
C GLU A 40 -10.58 2.20 8.06
N ARG A 41 -10.16 3.45 7.83
CA ARG A 41 -10.96 4.44 7.11
C ARG A 41 -11.24 3.99 5.67
N LYS A 42 -10.23 3.51 4.95
CA LYS A 42 -10.39 3.00 3.56
C LYS A 42 -11.31 1.78 3.51
N MET A 43 -11.20 0.84 4.45
CA MET A 43 -12.09 -0.32 4.53
C MET A 43 -13.52 0.11 4.85
N ALA A 44 -13.73 1.07 5.75
CA ALA A 44 -15.05 1.60 6.04
C ALA A 44 -15.70 2.27 4.81
N LEU A 45 -14.95 3.08 4.07
CA LEU A 45 -15.42 3.68 2.81
C LEU A 45 -15.83 2.59 1.79
N ALA A 46 -15.00 1.55 1.63
CA ALA A 46 -15.32 0.44 0.76
C ALA A 46 -16.53 -0.38 1.23
N ALA A 47 -16.73 -0.48 2.54
CA ALA A 47 -17.89 -1.17 3.10
C ALA A 47 -19.20 -0.41 2.85
N GLU A 48 -19.17 0.92 2.99
CA GLU A 48 -20.31 1.84 2.86
C GLU A 48 -20.82 2.00 1.42
N VAL A 49 -19.95 1.96 0.41
CA VAL A 49 -20.36 2.11 -1.00
C VAL A 49 -21.05 0.85 -1.50
N ASP A 50 -22.37 0.93 -1.66
CA ASP A 50 -23.20 -0.11 -2.26
C ASP A 50 -23.46 0.18 -3.75
N ALA A 51 -22.86 -0.63 -4.61
CA ALA A 51 -23.02 -0.55 -6.06
C ALA A 51 -22.79 -1.93 -6.68
N PRO A 52 -23.46 -2.26 -7.80
CA PRO A 52 -23.33 -3.57 -8.45
C PRO A 52 -21.94 -3.82 -9.07
N ARG A 53 -21.17 -2.75 -9.31
CA ARG A 53 -19.82 -2.79 -9.86
C ARG A 53 -19.05 -1.59 -9.30
N ARG A 54 -17.86 -1.85 -8.76
CA ARG A 54 -16.94 -0.84 -8.19
C ARG A 54 -15.52 -1.14 -8.67
N LEU A 55 -14.68 -0.12 -8.75
CA LEU A 55 -13.25 -0.27 -8.97
C LEU A 55 -12.51 -0.09 -7.65
N LEU A 56 -11.86 -1.14 -7.15
CA LEU A 56 -11.05 -1.15 -5.94
C LEU A 56 -9.57 -1.13 -6.33
N ILE A 57 -8.90 0.00 -6.10
CA ILE A 57 -7.48 0.16 -6.41
C ILE A 57 -6.67 -0.27 -5.20
N THR A 58 -5.67 -1.13 -5.39
CA THR A 58 -4.85 -1.63 -4.30
C THR A 58 -3.38 -1.79 -4.71
N GLY A 59 -2.50 -1.90 -3.71
CA GLY A 59 -1.06 -1.96 -3.88
C GLY A 59 -0.34 -1.29 -2.71
N GLY A 60 0.94 -1.02 -2.92
CA GLY A 60 1.78 -0.28 -1.98
C GLY A 60 1.55 1.23 -2.03
N SER A 61 2.54 1.98 -1.55
CA SER A 61 2.44 3.43 -1.36
C SER A 61 2.30 4.18 -2.69
N GLY A 62 2.88 3.64 -3.78
CA GLY A 62 2.59 4.06 -5.13
C GLY A 62 1.09 4.05 -5.44
N ALA A 63 0.38 2.94 -5.23
CA ALA A 63 -1.07 2.91 -5.47
C ALA A 63 -1.83 3.93 -4.62
N HIS A 64 -1.38 4.17 -3.38
CA HIS A 64 -1.95 5.19 -2.50
C HIS A 64 -1.79 6.62 -3.06
N TYR A 65 -0.60 7.00 -3.54
CA TYR A 65 -0.25 8.38 -3.92
C TYR A 65 -0.26 8.70 -5.43
N THR A 66 -0.57 7.73 -6.29
CA THR A 66 -0.44 7.86 -7.76
C THR A 66 -1.76 8.14 -8.48
N ILE A 67 -2.91 8.05 -7.80
CA ILE A 67 -4.23 8.02 -8.43
C ILE A 67 -5.08 9.25 -8.07
N ASN A 68 -5.93 9.67 -9.02
CA ASN A 68 -7.07 10.55 -8.79
C ASN A 68 -8.36 9.75 -9.05
N SER A 69 -8.88 9.13 -8.00
CA SER A 69 -10.04 8.23 -8.04
C SER A 69 -11.32 8.99 -8.39
N LYS A 70 -11.42 10.27 -8.00
CA LYS A 70 -12.55 11.13 -8.36
C LYS A 70 -12.66 11.35 -9.87
N LEU A 71 -11.54 11.62 -10.53
CA LEU A 71 -11.49 11.73 -11.99
C LEU A 71 -11.86 10.40 -12.64
N MET A 72 -11.28 9.29 -12.18
CA MET A 72 -11.58 7.96 -12.73
C MET A 72 -13.06 7.60 -12.59
N GLU A 73 -13.68 7.90 -11.45
CA GLU A 73 -15.12 7.67 -11.21
C GLU A 73 -16.00 8.46 -12.17
N GLN A 74 -15.67 9.74 -12.40
CA GLN A 74 -16.39 10.58 -13.37
C GLN A 74 -16.31 10.03 -14.79
N GLU A 75 -15.14 9.52 -15.18
CA GLU A 75 -14.88 9.03 -16.54
C GLU A 75 -15.37 7.60 -16.81
N LEU A 76 -15.43 6.76 -15.78
CA LEU A 76 -15.88 5.36 -15.87
C LEU A 76 -17.36 5.18 -15.53
N GLY A 77 -17.96 6.12 -14.79
CA GLY A 77 -19.36 6.03 -14.37
C GLY A 77 -19.64 4.95 -13.33
N ILE A 78 -18.61 4.41 -12.67
CA ILE A 78 -18.72 3.46 -11.56
C ILE A 78 -17.91 4.00 -10.35
N PRO A 79 -18.30 3.69 -9.10
CA PRO A 79 -17.53 4.10 -7.94
C PRO A 79 -16.09 3.62 -8.00
N VAL A 80 -15.14 4.51 -7.68
CA VAL A 80 -13.71 4.19 -7.64
C VAL A 80 -13.16 4.48 -6.25
N LEU A 81 -12.57 3.46 -5.63
CA LEU A 81 -12.06 3.50 -4.26
C LEU A 81 -10.58 3.15 -4.24
N ASN A 82 -9.77 4.02 -3.65
CA ASN A 82 -8.36 3.80 -3.41
C ASN A 82 -8.14 3.12 -2.07
N LEU A 83 -7.79 1.84 -2.12
CA LEU A 83 -7.43 0.99 -1.00
C LEU A 83 -5.91 0.75 -0.94
N GLY A 84 -5.11 1.53 -1.67
CA GLY A 84 -3.65 1.53 -1.58
C GLY A 84 -3.18 1.93 -0.18
N ILE A 85 -2.17 1.20 0.32
CA ILE A 85 -1.59 1.38 1.66
C ILE A 85 -0.05 1.49 1.57
N ASP A 86 0.67 1.22 2.65
CA ASP A 86 2.12 1.37 2.73
C ASP A 86 2.86 0.19 2.07
N GLY A 87 3.85 0.48 1.21
CA GLY A 87 4.62 -0.55 0.51
C GLY A 87 5.38 -1.52 1.43
N PRO A 88 6.07 -1.04 2.49
CA PRO A 88 6.64 -1.86 3.56
C PRO A 88 5.71 -2.85 4.28
N VAL A 89 4.40 -2.81 4.05
CA VAL A 89 3.49 -3.87 4.52
C VAL A 89 3.71 -5.19 3.77
N GLY A 90 4.18 -5.13 2.52
CA GLY A 90 4.50 -6.29 1.71
C GLY A 90 3.28 -6.93 1.04
N LEU A 91 3.50 -7.56 -0.10
CA LEU A 91 2.47 -8.12 -0.97
C LEU A 91 1.63 -9.18 -0.25
N ASP A 92 2.27 -10.06 0.53
CA ASP A 92 1.61 -11.18 1.18
C ASP A 92 0.61 -10.69 2.25
N VAL A 93 0.77 -9.47 2.75
CA VAL A 93 -0.15 -8.84 3.72
C VAL A 93 -1.13 -7.87 3.05
N ILE A 94 -0.69 -7.06 2.08
CA ILE A 94 -1.54 -6.10 1.36
C ILE A 94 -2.73 -6.83 0.72
N LEU A 95 -2.48 -7.88 -0.07
CA LEU A 95 -3.51 -8.55 -0.86
C LEU A 95 -4.64 -9.15 0.00
N PRO A 96 -4.37 -9.96 1.05
CA PRO A 96 -5.44 -10.50 1.88
C PRO A 96 -6.04 -9.48 2.87
N SER A 97 -5.42 -8.30 3.03
CA SER A 97 -5.99 -7.23 3.87
C SER A 97 -7.22 -6.59 3.24
N ILE A 98 -7.28 -6.49 1.91
CA ILE A 98 -8.41 -5.88 1.19
C ILE A 98 -9.45 -6.90 0.71
N LEU A 99 -9.10 -8.19 0.72
CA LEU A 99 -9.96 -9.26 0.18
C LEU A 99 -11.34 -9.34 0.86
N GLY A 100 -11.47 -8.87 2.11
CA GLY A 100 -12.74 -8.77 2.82
C GLY A 100 -13.75 -7.87 2.11
N GLU A 101 -13.28 -6.82 1.44
CA GLU A 101 -14.12 -5.80 0.79
C GLU A 101 -14.52 -6.16 -0.65
N VAL A 102 -13.88 -7.17 -1.25
CA VAL A 102 -14.18 -7.63 -2.60
C VAL A 102 -15.52 -8.37 -2.62
N ARG A 103 -16.41 -7.90 -3.50
CA ARG A 103 -17.76 -8.41 -3.73
C ARG A 103 -17.94 -8.81 -5.19
N LYS A 104 -19.03 -9.52 -5.47
CA LYS A 104 -19.41 -9.91 -6.83
C LYS A 104 -19.57 -8.66 -7.71
N GLY A 105 -18.92 -8.67 -8.86
CA GLY A 105 -18.96 -7.58 -9.84
C GLY A 105 -17.89 -6.50 -9.63
N ASP A 106 -17.14 -6.52 -8.53
CA ASP A 106 -16.02 -5.60 -8.33
C ASP A 106 -14.88 -5.88 -9.30
N ILE A 107 -14.21 -4.80 -9.70
CA ILE A 107 -12.93 -4.85 -10.40
C ILE A 107 -11.86 -4.47 -9.38
N VAL A 108 -10.87 -5.33 -9.19
CA VAL A 108 -9.70 -5.05 -8.35
C VAL A 108 -8.55 -4.67 -9.26
N LEU A 109 -8.08 -3.42 -9.16
CA LEU A 109 -6.89 -2.94 -9.88
C LEU A 109 -5.69 -2.98 -8.94
N LEU A 110 -4.81 -3.95 -9.14
CA LEU A 110 -3.55 -4.05 -8.40
C LEU A 110 -2.44 -3.28 -9.14
N ILE A 111 -1.83 -2.31 -8.44
CA ILE A 111 -0.69 -1.52 -8.92
C ILE A 111 0.51 -1.77 -7.98
N PRO A 112 1.31 -2.82 -8.23
CA PRO A 112 2.40 -3.18 -7.34
C PRO A 112 3.68 -2.42 -7.70
N GLU A 113 4.32 -1.81 -6.70
CA GLU A 113 5.65 -1.19 -6.85
C GLU A 113 6.73 -2.25 -7.06
N TYR A 114 7.78 -1.96 -7.84
CA TYR A 114 8.85 -2.92 -8.09
C TYR A 114 9.53 -3.39 -6.80
N LEU A 115 9.70 -2.51 -5.81
CA LEU A 115 10.28 -2.84 -4.51
C LEU A 115 9.51 -3.97 -3.79
N ILE A 116 8.20 -4.05 -3.99
CA ILE A 116 7.34 -5.08 -3.41
C ILE A 116 7.40 -6.36 -4.26
N LEU A 117 7.45 -6.22 -5.59
CA LEU A 117 7.63 -7.33 -6.53
C LEU A 117 8.98 -8.03 -6.42
N TRP A 118 9.96 -7.36 -5.82
CA TRP A 118 11.32 -7.85 -5.58
C TRP A 118 11.47 -8.60 -4.26
N SER A 119 10.45 -8.62 -3.41
CA SER A 119 10.50 -9.39 -2.17
C SER A 119 10.54 -10.89 -2.47
N GLU A 120 11.44 -11.60 -1.79
CA GLU A 120 11.60 -13.06 -1.91
C GLU A 120 10.57 -13.83 -1.08
N ASP A 121 10.04 -13.23 -0.01
CA ASP A 121 9.04 -13.83 0.88
C ASP A 121 7.69 -13.09 0.88
N GLY A 122 7.59 -12.00 0.11
CA GLY A 122 6.38 -11.16 0.01
C GLY A 122 6.09 -10.33 1.25
N LEU A 123 6.94 -10.41 2.28
CA LEU A 123 6.84 -9.62 3.50
C LEU A 123 7.72 -8.37 3.39
N GLY A 124 7.34 -7.32 4.11
CA GLY A 124 8.09 -6.10 4.30
C GLY A 124 8.25 -5.77 5.78
N ASP A 125 8.99 -4.72 6.08
CA ASP A 125 9.37 -4.35 7.45
C ASP A 125 8.18 -4.09 8.39
N ARG A 126 6.99 -3.84 7.84
CA ARG A 126 5.78 -3.58 8.62
C ARG A 126 4.75 -4.70 8.57
N SER A 127 5.02 -5.82 7.89
CA SER A 127 4.06 -6.92 7.73
C SER A 127 3.46 -7.41 9.06
N ALA A 128 4.31 -7.83 10.01
CA ALA A 128 3.86 -8.39 11.28
C ALA A 128 3.11 -7.35 12.12
N ASN A 129 3.70 -6.15 12.22
CA ASN A 129 3.20 -5.04 13.00
C ASN A 129 1.84 -4.56 12.50
N PHE A 130 1.68 -4.45 11.18
CA PHE A 130 0.42 -4.08 10.56
C PHE A 130 -0.67 -5.11 10.83
N GLY A 131 -0.38 -6.40 10.62
CA GLY A 131 -1.32 -7.49 10.93
C GLY A 131 -1.80 -7.46 12.39
N LEU A 132 -0.88 -7.24 13.34
CA LEU A 132 -1.22 -7.06 14.76
C LEU A 132 -2.12 -5.84 14.98
N ALA A 133 -1.75 -4.69 14.41
CA ALA A 133 -2.46 -3.43 14.60
C ALA A 133 -3.92 -3.50 14.13
N ILE A 134 -4.19 -4.20 13.01
CA ILE A 134 -5.56 -4.37 12.47
C ILE A 134 -6.31 -5.57 13.09
N GLY A 135 -5.76 -6.20 14.14
CA GLY A 135 -6.39 -7.34 14.83
C GLY A 135 -6.35 -8.67 14.05
N ARG A 136 -5.45 -8.80 13.06
CA ARG A 136 -5.24 -10.01 12.24
C ARG A 136 -3.79 -10.50 12.37
N PRO A 137 -3.35 -10.94 13.57
CA PRO A 137 -2.00 -11.45 13.75
C PRO A 137 -1.72 -12.62 12.80
N GLY A 138 -0.55 -12.62 12.16
CA GLY A 138 -0.16 -13.66 11.19
C GLY A 138 -0.77 -13.52 9.79
N LEU A 139 -1.51 -12.43 9.52
CA LEU A 139 -1.97 -12.10 8.16
C LEU A 139 -0.79 -12.16 7.18
N GLY A 140 -1.00 -12.77 6.03
CA GLY A 140 0.04 -12.96 5.01
C GLY A 140 1.08 -14.03 5.36
N GLY A 141 0.80 -14.92 6.31
CA GLY A 141 1.70 -16.04 6.60
C GLY A 141 2.98 -15.63 7.33
N VAL A 142 2.97 -14.49 8.02
CA VAL A 142 4.11 -14.01 8.82
C VAL A 142 4.59 -15.13 9.77
N PRO A 143 5.86 -15.56 9.70
CA PRO A 143 6.38 -16.63 10.54
C PRO A 143 6.22 -16.32 12.04
N PRO A 144 5.83 -17.29 12.90
CA PRO A 144 5.60 -17.06 14.32
C PRO A 144 6.78 -16.43 15.05
N LYS A 145 8.01 -16.79 14.67
CA LYS A 145 9.24 -16.19 15.23
C LYS A 145 9.34 -14.70 14.89
N ARG A 146 9.10 -14.32 13.64
CA ARG A 146 9.11 -12.92 13.19
C ARG A 146 7.98 -12.14 13.87
N LEU A 147 6.78 -12.70 13.92
CA LEU A 147 5.65 -12.11 14.63
C LEU A 147 5.98 -11.83 16.11
N ALA A 148 6.57 -12.79 16.82
CA ALA A 148 6.97 -12.62 18.21
C ALA A 148 8.06 -11.55 18.38
N GLN A 149 9.08 -11.53 17.52
CA GLN A 149 10.14 -10.53 17.53
C GLN A 149 9.61 -9.12 17.28
N ASP A 150 8.80 -8.95 16.23
CA ASP A 150 8.23 -7.66 15.85
C ASP A 150 7.26 -7.16 16.92
N THR A 151 6.44 -8.05 17.51
CA THR A 151 5.59 -7.72 18.66
C THR A 151 6.42 -7.18 19.82
N LEU A 152 7.50 -7.86 20.20
CA LEU A 152 8.36 -7.41 21.30
C LEU A 152 8.95 -6.02 21.02
N LEU A 153 9.34 -5.73 19.78
CA LEU A 153 9.86 -4.43 19.38
C LEU A 153 8.80 -3.33 19.41
N LEU A 154 7.53 -3.62 19.11
CA LEU A 154 6.44 -2.64 19.18
C LEU A 154 6.27 -2.02 20.56
N GLY A 155 6.52 -2.78 21.63
CA GLY A 155 6.44 -2.23 22.98
C GLY A 155 7.69 -1.48 23.42
N THR A 156 8.76 -1.42 22.62
CA THR A 156 9.96 -0.65 22.95
C THR A 156 9.80 0.81 22.51
N PRO A 157 9.61 1.77 23.44
CA PRO A 157 9.59 3.18 23.06
C PRO A 157 10.99 3.59 22.60
N THR A 158 11.13 4.02 21.34
CA THR A 158 12.38 4.61 20.88
C THR A 158 12.47 6.05 21.40
N LEU A 159 13.65 6.46 21.88
CA LEU A 159 13.88 7.85 22.31
C LEU A 159 13.44 8.85 21.23
N ARG A 160 13.77 8.57 19.96
CA ARG A 160 13.37 9.37 18.81
C ARG A 160 11.85 9.50 18.66
N GLY A 161 11.11 8.41 18.87
CA GLY A 161 9.64 8.41 18.86
C GLY A 161 9.09 9.33 19.95
N VAL A 162 9.53 9.14 21.19
CA VAL A 162 9.08 9.95 22.34
C VAL A 162 9.38 11.44 22.13
N THR A 163 10.58 11.78 21.67
CA THR A 163 10.98 13.17 21.42
C THR A 163 10.15 13.80 20.30
N LYS A 164 9.95 13.11 19.17
CA LYS A 164 9.09 13.58 18.07
C LYS A 164 7.68 13.85 18.56
N SER A 165 7.09 12.92 19.31
CA SER A 165 5.74 13.05 19.84
C SER A 165 5.59 14.24 20.79
N THR A 166 6.60 14.47 21.63
CA THR A 166 6.62 15.60 22.55
C THR A 166 6.68 16.92 21.80
N LEU A 167 7.56 17.02 20.79
CA LEU A 167 7.64 18.19 19.91
C LEU A 167 6.33 18.42 19.15
N ASP A 168 5.75 17.38 18.55
CA ASP A 168 4.47 17.49 17.83
C ASP A 168 3.33 17.98 18.76
N LEU A 169 3.25 17.48 19.99
CA LEU A 169 2.29 17.96 21.00
C LEU A 169 2.51 19.43 21.36
N ILE A 170 3.76 19.85 21.56
CA ILE A 170 4.10 21.23 21.96
C ILE A 170 3.87 22.21 20.79
N GLU A 171 4.34 21.86 19.59
CA GLU A 171 4.36 22.76 18.43
C GLU A 171 3.04 22.77 17.68
N LYS A 172 2.37 21.61 17.55
CA LYS A 172 1.19 21.44 16.69
C LYS A 172 -0.08 21.15 17.47
N GLY A 173 0.00 20.94 18.78
CA GLY A 173 -1.14 20.55 19.62
C GLY A 173 -1.69 19.14 19.32
N LYS A 174 -1.05 18.39 18.41
CA LYS A 174 -1.45 17.04 17.98
C LYS A 174 -0.25 16.23 17.50
N LEU A 175 -0.30 14.91 17.71
CA LEU A 175 0.70 13.99 17.18
C LEU A 175 0.58 13.89 15.64
N THR A 176 1.70 13.80 14.93
CA THR A 176 1.71 13.69 13.45
C THR A 176 2.63 12.58 12.94
N GLY A 177 2.29 12.03 11.78
CA GLY A 177 3.01 10.92 11.15
C GLY A 177 2.99 11.00 9.63
N TYR A 178 3.73 10.11 8.98
CA TYR A 178 3.72 10.03 7.52
C TYR A 178 2.33 9.68 6.97
N TYR A 179 1.57 8.85 7.68
CA TYR A 179 0.19 8.49 7.30
C TYR A 179 -0.90 9.24 8.09
N SER A 180 -0.56 10.32 8.81
CA SER A 180 -1.54 11.06 9.62
C SER A 180 -2.41 12.02 8.82
N ASP A 181 -2.11 12.23 7.54
CA ASP A 181 -2.88 13.11 6.68
C ASP A 181 -4.22 12.48 6.31
N PRO A 182 -5.29 13.29 6.15
CA PRO A 182 -6.58 12.75 5.82
C PRO A 182 -6.62 12.18 4.40
N VAL A 183 -7.52 11.22 4.23
CA VAL A 183 -7.95 10.73 2.91
C VAL A 183 -9.35 11.27 2.61
N ASP A 184 -9.65 11.48 1.34
CA ASP A 184 -10.96 11.94 0.89
C ASP A 184 -12.02 10.82 0.93
N GLU A 185 -13.22 11.10 0.43
CA GLU A 185 -14.34 10.14 0.38
C GLU A 185 -14.10 8.92 -0.53
N ARG A 186 -13.03 8.91 -1.34
CA ARG A 186 -12.61 7.78 -2.18
C ARG A 186 -11.35 7.10 -1.63
N GLY A 187 -10.78 7.60 -0.54
CA GLY A 187 -9.56 7.09 0.05
C GLY A 187 -8.29 7.68 -0.54
N ASP A 188 -8.36 8.71 -1.39
CA ASP A 188 -7.17 9.35 -1.94
C ASP A 188 -6.53 10.31 -0.90
N PRO A 189 -5.19 10.41 -0.84
CA PRO A 189 -4.51 11.35 0.04
C PRO A 189 -4.75 12.80 -0.39
N THR A 190 -5.17 13.65 0.55
CA THR A 190 -5.46 15.07 0.27
C THR A 190 -4.23 15.98 0.40
N VAL A 191 -3.11 15.46 0.91
CA VAL A 191 -1.87 16.20 1.15
C VAL A 191 -0.75 15.61 0.30
N THR A 192 -0.01 16.48 -0.37
CA THR A 192 1.18 16.11 -1.14
C THR A 192 2.42 16.48 -0.34
N LYS A 193 3.27 15.50 -0.05
CA LYS A 193 4.58 15.71 0.57
C LYS A 193 5.62 15.82 -0.51
N GLU A 194 6.41 16.88 -0.48
CA GLU A 194 7.46 17.08 -1.45
C GLU A 194 8.83 16.67 -0.91
N ARG A 195 9.62 16.06 -1.78
CA ARG A 195 11.03 15.76 -1.56
C ARG A 195 11.81 17.05 -1.38
N THR A 196 12.70 17.09 -0.38
CA THR A 196 13.65 18.20 -0.21
C THR A 196 15.07 17.88 -0.68
N GLY A 197 15.37 16.60 -0.94
CA GLY A 197 16.68 16.14 -1.38
C GLY A 197 16.76 15.87 -2.88
N GLU A 198 17.97 15.68 -3.38
CA GLU A 198 18.25 15.41 -4.79
C GLU A 198 17.51 14.18 -5.32
N TRP A 199 17.12 14.27 -6.59
CA TRP A 199 16.51 13.19 -7.34
C TRP A 199 17.57 12.33 -8.04
N TRP A 200 17.30 11.04 -8.15
CA TRP A 200 18.05 10.13 -9.00
C TRP A 200 17.09 9.19 -9.71
N GLU A 201 17.42 8.78 -10.92
CA GLU A 201 16.64 7.77 -11.61
C GLU A 201 16.84 6.39 -10.96
N LEU A 202 15.74 5.73 -10.58
CA LEU A 202 15.78 4.42 -9.94
C LEU A 202 16.21 3.34 -10.95
N PRO A 203 17.29 2.57 -10.70
CA PRO A 203 17.61 1.41 -11.52
C PRO A 203 16.66 0.23 -11.22
N ILE A 204 16.06 -0.35 -12.25
CA ILE A 204 15.26 -1.58 -12.13
C ILE A 204 16.19 -2.76 -12.34
N ASN A 205 16.82 -3.22 -11.25
CA ASN A 205 17.95 -4.15 -11.33
C ASN A 205 17.58 -5.62 -11.55
N GLN A 206 16.33 -5.98 -11.31
CA GLN A 206 15.82 -7.34 -11.46
C GLN A 206 14.34 -7.31 -11.85
N PRO A 207 13.82 -8.37 -12.48
CA PRO A 207 12.39 -8.51 -12.74
C PRO A 207 11.63 -8.94 -11.47
N ILE A 208 10.32 -9.05 -11.58
CA ILE A 208 9.45 -9.69 -10.57
C ILE A 208 9.99 -11.07 -10.14
N THR A 209 9.86 -11.37 -8.84
CA THR A 209 10.27 -12.68 -8.28
C THR A 209 9.23 -13.76 -8.55
N LYS A 210 9.65 -15.03 -8.51
CA LYS A 210 8.74 -16.18 -8.59
C LYS A 210 7.71 -16.19 -7.46
N HIS A 211 8.11 -15.71 -6.27
CA HIS A 211 7.20 -15.58 -5.13
C HIS A 211 6.09 -14.59 -5.45
N ALA A 212 6.42 -13.39 -5.91
CA ALA A 212 5.43 -12.38 -6.27
C ALA A 212 4.49 -12.86 -7.38
N VAL A 213 5.00 -13.50 -8.44
CA VAL A 213 4.16 -14.12 -9.49
C VAL A 213 3.16 -15.11 -8.89
N LYS A 214 3.63 -16.04 -8.05
CA LYS A 214 2.78 -17.04 -7.40
C LYS A 214 1.73 -16.39 -6.49
N ARG A 215 2.12 -15.39 -5.71
CA ARG A 215 1.23 -14.70 -4.79
C ARG A 215 0.14 -13.92 -5.53
N ILE A 216 0.46 -13.23 -6.61
CA ILE A 216 -0.51 -12.50 -7.43
C ILE A 216 -1.45 -13.47 -8.16
N ALA A 217 -0.93 -14.60 -8.66
CA ALA A 217 -1.76 -15.65 -9.26
C ALA A 217 -2.74 -16.26 -8.24
N GLN A 218 -2.30 -16.49 -7.00
CA GLN A 218 -3.20 -16.89 -5.92
C GLN A 218 -4.25 -15.81 -5.63
N PHE A 219 -3.84 -14.54 -5.61
CA PHE A 219 -4.77 -13.44 -5.36
C PHE A 219 -5.84 -13.31 -6.44
N LYS A 220 -5.50 -13.57 -7.70
CA LYS A 220 -6.49 -13.68 -8.79
C LYS A 220 -7.57 -14.70 -8.45
N GLN A 221 -7.18 -15.90 -8.02
CA GLN A 221 -8.13 -16.94 -7.64
C GLN A 221 -8.99 -16.51 -6.44
N GLU A 222 -8.39 -15.84 -5.45
CA GLU A 222 -9.09 -15.32 -4.27
C GLU A 222 -10.14 -14.24 -4.64
N VAL A 223 -9.82 -13.35 -5.58
CA VAL A 223 -10.72 -12.31 -6.10
C VAL A 223 -11.84 -12.93 -6.93
N GLU A 224 -11.52 -13.86 -7.84
CA GLU A 224 -12.48 -14.53 -8.71
C GLU A 224 -13.44 -15.44 -7.92
N ALA A 225 -12.97 -16.08 -6.85
CA ALA A 225 -13.81 -16.85 -5.94
C ALA A 225 -14.88 -16.00 -5.24
N LYS A 226 -14.65 -14.68 -5.11
CA LYS A 226 -15.63 -13.70 -4.60
C LYS A 226 -16.51 -13.10 -5.71
N GLY A 227 -16.31 -13.53 -6.95
CA GLY A 227 -17.01 -13.02 -8.12
C GLY A 227 -16.51 -11.65 -8.59
N GLY A 228 -15.32 -11.22 -8.16
CA GLY A 228 -14.64 -10.03 -8.66
C GLY A 228 -13.70 -10.37 -9.83
N THR A 229 -13.18 -9.33 -10.48
CA THR A 229 -12.22 -9.44 -11.58
C THR A 229 -10.92 -8.77 -11.18
N LEU A 230 -9.78 -9.47 -11.29
CA LEU A 230 -8.46 -8.87 -11.10
C LEU A 230 -7.95 -8.28 -12.42
N ILE A 231 -7.49 -7.03 -12.36
CA ILE A 231 -6.71 -6.34 -13.38
C ILE A 231 -5.40 -5.86 -12.74
N LEU A 232 -4.31 -5.89 -13.50
CA LEU A 232 -2.99 -5.48 -13.05
C LEU A 232 -2.57 -4.21 -13.79
N SER A 233 -1.72 -3.39 -13.19
CA SER A 233 -1.06 -2.30 -13.90
C SER A 233 0.38 -2.13 -13.47
N LEU A 234 1.27 -1.82 -14.42
CA LEU A 234 2.61 -1.37 -14.06
C LEU A 234 2.52 0.00 -13.38
N PRO A 235 3.29 0.24 -12.30
CA PRO A 235 3.32 1.54 -11.66
C PRO A 235 3.98 2.57 -12.57
N TRP A 236 3.56 3.83 -12.47
CA TRP A 236 4.42 4.93 -12.90
C TRP A 236 5.62 5.00 -11.97
N VAL A 237 6.82 5.03 -12.54
CA VAL A 237 8.06 5.04 -11.77
C VAL A 237 9.07 6.02 -12.36
N TYR A 238 9.70 6.83 -11.50
CA TYR A 238 10.86 7.62 -11.87
C TYR A 238 12.09 6.69 -11.94
N ALA A 239 12.44 6.24 -13.14
CA ALA A 239 13.39 5.15 -13.34
C ALA A 239 14.34 5.39 -14.51
N ARG A 240 15.50 4.72 -14.45
CA ARG A 240 16.47 4.71 -15.55
C ARG A 240 15.90 3.92 -16.71
N THR A 241 16.05 4.42 -17.93
CA THR A 241 15.67 3.70 -19.15
C THR A 241 16.88 3.05 -19.83
N ASP A 242 17.84 2.57 -19.04
CA ASP A 242 18.96 1.78 -19.56
C ASP A 242 18.52 0.37 -19.98
N GLU A 243 19.32 -0.29 -20.84
CA GLU A 243 18.98 -1.59 -21.42
C GLU A 243 18.67 -2.65 -20.35
N LYS A 244 19.35 -2.60 -19.20
CA LYS A 244 19.11 -3.54 -18.08
C LYS A 244 17.75 -3.28 -17.44
N SER A 245 17.44 -2.03 -17.14
CA SER A 245 16.19 -1.63 -16.49
C SER A 245 14.99 -1.90 -17.39
N VAL A 246 15.06 -1.51 -18.67
CA VAL A 246 14.01 -1.79 -19.66
C VAL A 246 13.75 -3.30 -19.75
N ARG A 247 14.79 -4.12 -19.93
CA ARG A 247 14.64 -5.59 -20.02
C ARG A 247 13.98 -6.20 -18.79
N ASN A 248 14.26 -5.66 -17.60
CA ASN A 248 13.68 -6.17 -16.35
C ASN A 248 12.22 -5.76 -16.19
N VAL A 249 11.85 -4.56 -16.66
CA VAL A 249 10.45 -4.13 -16.73
C VAL A 249 9.68 -4.97 -17.75
N GLU A 250 10.23 -5.20 -18.94
CA GLU A 250 9.60 -6.05 -19.98
C GLU A 250 9.34 -7.47 -19.44
N LYS A 251 10.33 -8.09 -18.80
CA LYS A 251 10.15 -9.41 -18.16
C LYS A 251 9.08 -9.38 -17.07
N THR A 252 9.00 -8.29 -16.31
CA THR A 252 7.96 -8.14 -15.28
C THR A 252 6.58 -8.04 -15.92
N ALA A 253 6.44 -7.26 -17.00
CA ALA A 253 5.21 -7.15 -17.75
C ALA A 253 4.81 -8.49 -18.38
N GLU A 254 5.77 -9.23 -18.93
CA GLU A 254 5.54 -10.56 -19.51
C GLU A 254 4.97 -11.52 -18.46
N GLU A 255 5.56 -11.59 -17.27
CA GLU A 255 5.09 -12.47 -16.20
C GLU A 255 3.73 -12.04 -15.63
N LEU A 256 3.49 -10.74 -15.46
CA LEU A 256 2.20 -10.24 -14.97
C LEU A 256 1.06 -10.45 -15.99
N SER A 257 1.33 -10.28 -17.29
CA SER A 257 0.33 -10.47 -18.35
C SER A 257 -0.13 -11.92 -18.49
N LYS A 258 0.68 -12.90 -18.05
CA LYS A 258 0.28 -14.31 -17.95
C LYS A 258 -0.76 -14.57 -16.85
N ILE A 259 -0.89 -13.66 -15.88
CA ILE A 259 -1.80 -13.82 -14.73
C ILE A 259 -3.16 -13.20 -15.04
N ALA A 260 -3.19 -11.93 -15.43
CA ALA A 260 -4.41 -11.15 -15.65
C ALA A 260 -4.15 -10.01 -16.64
N PRO A 261 -5.21 -9.36 -17.19
CA PRO A 261 -5.03 -8.19 -18.04
C PRO A 261 -4.12 -7.15 -17.38
N LEU A 262 -3.12 -6.68 -18.13
CA LEU A 262 -2.07 -5.79 -17.64
C LEU A 262 -2.13 -4.44 -18.36
N LEU A 263 -2.33 -3.37 -17.60
CA LEU A 263 -2.41 -1.99 -18.09
C LEU A 263 -1.06 -1.28 -17.98
N TYR A 264 -0.54 -0.82 -19.11
CA TYR A 264 0.66 0.02 -19.19
C TYR A 264 0.86 0.58 -20.60
N ASP A 265 1.60 1.68 -20.70
CA ASP A 265 2.06 2.22 -21.97
C ASP A 265 3.16 1.31 -22.55
N GLN A 266 2.89 0.68 -23.68
CA GLN A 266 3.80 -0.25 -24.36
C GLN A 266 5.11 0.41 -24.84
N LYS A 267 5.12 1.73 -25.05
CA LYS A 267 6.30 2.47 -25.53
C LYS A 267 7.21 2.86 -24.38
N THR A 268 6.63 3.35 -23.29
CA THR A 268 7.40 3.86 -22.14
C THR A 268 7.55 2.84 -21.01
N LEU A 269 6.76 1.77 -21.03
CA LEU A 269 6.65 0.79 -19.96
C LEU A 269 6.27 1.43 -18.61
N ASN A 270 5.58 2.57 -18.65
CA ASN A 270 5.28 3.45 -17.51
C ASN A 270 6.54 3.99 -16.78
N MET A 271 7.72 3.90 -17.40
CA MET A 271 8.95 4.47 -16.89
C MET A 271 9.03 5.96 -17.27
N GLN A 272 9.22 6.81 -16.26
CA GLN A 272 9.30 8.25 -16.40
C GLN A 272 10.72 8.73 -16.09
N THR A 273 11.21 9.71 -16.83
CA THR A 273 12.54 10.35 -16.63
C THR A 273 12.44 11.81 -16.17
N ASN A 274 11.22 12.35 -16.04
CA ASN A 274 10.98 13.68 -15.49
C ASN A 274 10.59 13.60 -14.01
N SER A 275 11.53 13.95 -13.13
CA SER A 275 11.31 13.96 -11.68
C SER A 275 10.23 14.95 -11.21
N ASN A 276 9.90 15.99 -12.01
CA ASN A 276 8.87 16.97 -11.65
C ASN A 276 7.46 16.36 -11.55
N LEU A 277 7.25 15.16 -12.11
CA LEU A 277 5.99 14.42 -11.98
C LEU A 277 5.82 13.82 -10.57
N PHE A 278 6.91 13.70 -9.81
CA PHE A 278 6.96 12.98 -8.54
C PHE A 278 7.06 13.93 -7.35
N ALA A 279 6.41 13.52 -6.25
CA ALA A 279 6.28 14.32 -5.05
C ALA A 279 7.46 14.10 -4.10
N ASP A 280 7.59 12.92 -3.48
CA ASP A 280 8.63 12.59 -2.48
C ASP A 280 9.44 11.33 -2.82
N THR A 281 8.79 10.29 -3.36
CA THR A 281 9.39 9.01 -3.76
C THR A 281 9.37 8.83 -5.28
N HIS A 282 10.02 7.77 -5.77
CA HIS A 282 10.03 7.40 -7.20
C HIS A 282 8.67 6.91 -7.71
N TYR A 283 7.63 6.84 -6.87
CA TYR A 283 6.29 6.37 -7.25
C TYR A 283 5.21 7.40 -6.97
N HIS A 284 5.36 8.23 -5.93
CA HIS A 284 4.30 9.15 -5.50
C HIS A 284 4.21 10.34 -6.44
N LEU A 285 3.03 10.59 -6.99
CA LEU A 285 2.84 11.64 -7.99
C LEU A 285 2.40 12.96 -7.36
N LYS A 286 2.80 14.06 -8.01
CA LYS A 286 2.20 15.38 -7.80
C LYS A 286 0.76 15.41 -8.32
N PRO A 287 -0.11 16.31 -7.83
CA PRO A 287 -1.52 16.35 -8.22
C PRO A 287 -1.76 16.34 -9.73
N GLU A 288 -1.00 17.14 -10.49
CA GLU A 288 -1.11 17.24 -11.94
C GLU A 288 -0.74 15.91 -12.63
N ALA A 289 0.28 15.23 -12.13
CA ALA A 289 0.69 13.93 -12.63
C ALA A 289 -0.31 12.81 -12.26
N ARG A 290 -1.00 12.91 -11.11
CA ARG A 290 -2.10 11.98 -10.76
C ARG A 290 -3.24 12.08 -11.75
N GLU A 291 -3.58 13.28 -12.23
CA GLU A 291 -4.60 13.46 -13.27
C GLU A 291 -4.19 12.82 -14.60
N LEU A 292 -2.93 13.01 -15.03
CA LEU A 292 -2.42 12.37 -16.24
C LEU A 292 -2.46 10.84 -16.12
N ARG A 293 -2.01 10.30 -14.98
CA ARG A 293 -2.02 8.87 -14.73
C ARG A 293 -3.45 8.31 -14.66
N ALA A 294 -4.38 9.01 -14.03
CA ALA A 294 -5.77 8.61 -13.96
C ALA A 294 -6.41 8.53 -15.36
N LYS A 295 -6.15 9.52 -16.23
CA LYS A 295 -6.63 9.50 -17.62
C LYS A 295 -6.08 8.31 -18.41
N GLN A 296 -4.77 8.05 -18.31
CA GLN A 296 -4.17 6.87 -18.95
C GLN A 296 -4.83 5.58 -18.47
N LEU A 297 -4.99 5.39 -17.16
CA LEU A 297 -5.63 4.19 -16.61
C LEU A 297 -7.07 4.03 -17.07
N VAL A 298 -7.84 5.12 -17.17
CA VAL A 298 -9.22 5.10 -17.69
C VAL A 298 -9.26 4.61 -19.14
N GLU A 299 -8.37 5.11 -19.99
CA GLU A 299 -8.28 4.68 -21.39
C GLU A 299 -7.93 3.19 -21.47
N GLU A 300 -6.87 2.77 -20.77
CA GLU A 300 -6.44 1.37 -20.72
C GLU A 300 -7.53 0.44 -20.14
N LEU A 301 -8.27 0.89 -19.11
CA LEU A 301 -9.39 0.13 -18.53
C LEU A 301 -10.56 0.01 -19.51
N LYS A 302 -10.91 1.07 -20.24
CA LYS A 302 -11.99 1.04 -21.24
C LYS A 302 -11.67 0.04 -22.35
N ASP A 303 -10.42 -0.05 -22.77
CA ASP A 303 -9.96 -1.03 -23.77
C ASP A 303 -10.09 -2.48 -23.27
N VAL A 304 -9.71 -2.72 -22.01
CA VAL A 304 -9.76 -4.07 -21.42
C VAL A 304 -11.17 -4.51 -21.03
N LEU A 305 -12.00 -3.60 -20.53
CA LEU A 305 -13.36 -3.91 -20.07
C LEU A 305 -14.38 -3.94 -21.22
N GLY A 306 -14.04 -3.42 -22.40
CA GLY A 306 -14.92 -3.35 -23.56
C GLY A 306 -16.22 -2.56 -23.30
N SER A 307 -17.16 -2.62 -24.24
CA SER A 307 -18.47 -1.94 -24.19
C SER A 307 -19.40 -2.38 -23.05
N GLU A 308 -18.98 -3.27 -22.15
CA GLU A 308 -19.76 -3.63 -20.95
C GLU A 308 -19.94 -2.47 -19.96
N LEU A 309 -19.12 -1.41 -20.04
CA LEU A 309 -19.34 -0.17 -19.29
C LEU A 309 -20.39 0.75 -19.95
N THR A 310 -20.67 0.58 -21.25
CA THR A 310 -21.59 1.42 -22.02
C THR A 310 -22.99 0.83 -22.20
N GLU A 311 -23.20 -0.45 -21.92
CA GLU A 311 -24.49 -1.15 -22.16
C GLU A 311 -25.57 -1.03 -21.06
N LYS A 312 -25.41 -0.11 -20.10
CA LYS A 312 -26.50 0.20 -19.15
C LYS A 312 -26.77 1.70 -19.03
N ARG A 313 -27.12 2.32 -20.16
CA ARG A 313 -27.97 3.51 -20.18
C ARG A 313 -29.34 3.16 -20.73
#